data_AF-A0A197JSJ1-F1
#
_entry.id   AF-A0A197JSJ1-F1
#
_cell.length_a   1.000
_cell.length_b   1.000
_cell.length_c   1.000
_cell.angle_alpha   90.00
_cell.angle_beta   90.00
_cell.angle_gamma   90.00
#
_symmetry.space_group_name_H-M   'P 1'
#
loop_
_entity.id
_entity.type
_entity.pdbx_description
1 polymer ?
#
loop_
_entity_poly.entity_id
_entity_poly.type
_entity_poly.pdbx_seq_one_letter_code
_entity_poly.pdbx_strand_id
1 'polypeptide(L)'
;VECTTSIYSFGSKVLEAKELKQAAMVDNKFVYNFEFVNQFFGAFLNGIRGLTTWGEIDIALTNLSVVQVFEDKDTRFENPAPLLVMAFDFERGQGDVE
;
A
#
# COMPACT_ATOMS: atom_id res chain seq x y z
N VAL A 1 1.67 -0.51 -16.70
CA VAL A 1 0.76 -0.20 -15.57
C VAL A 1 1.56 0.58 -14.54
N GLU A 2 1.06 1.73 -14.12
CA GLU A 2 1.60 2.49 -12.98
C GLU A 2 0.78 2.16 -11.73
N CYS A 3 1.45 1.91 -10.62
CA CYS A 3 0.84 1.83 -9.30
C CYS A 3 1.19 3.10 -8.53
N THR A 4 0.17 3.85 -8.12
CA THR A 4 0.32 4.92 -7.13
C THR A 4 -0.08 4.37 -5.77
N THR A 5 0.88 4.33 -4.82
CA THR A 5 0.61 3.98 -3.43
C THR A 5 0.56 5.24 -2.57
N SER A 6 -0.57 5.47 -1.92
CA SER A 6 -0.77 6.57 -0.95
C SER A 6 -0.93 6.00 0.45
N ILE A 7 -0.24 6.58 1.42
CA ILE A 7 -0.34 6.20 2.83
C ILE A 7 -0.98 7.35 3.60
N TYR A 8 -1.97 7.02 4.41
CA TYR A 8 -2.73 7.97 5.21
C TYR A 8 -2.59 7.64 6.69
N SER A 9 -2.40 8.66 7.50
CA SER A 9 -2.40 8.59 8.95
C SER A 9 -3.38 9.63 9.48
N PHE A 10 -4.33 9.23 10.32
CA PHE A 10 -5.41 10.09 10.82
C PHE A 10 -6.14 10.84 9.68
N GLY A 11 -6.41 10.11 8.59
CA GLY A 11 -7.07 10.65 7.39
C GLY A 11 -6.21 11.59 6.52
N SER A 12 -4.98 11.90 6.93
CA SER A 12 -4.07 12.79 6.20
C SER A 12 -3.04 11.98 5.41
N LYS A 13 -2.83 12.33 4.14
CA LYS A 13 -1.80 11.67 3.31
C LYS A 13 -0.41 12.03 3.83
N VAL A 14 0.36 11.03 4.25
CA VAL A 14 1.71 11.20 4.80
C VAL A 14 2.81 10.84 3.81
N LEU A 15 2.52 9.95 2.85
CA LEU A 15 3.46 9.52 1.84
C LEU A 15 2.72 9.14 0.56
N GLU A 16 3.35 9.42 -0.57
CA GLU A 16 2.93 8.94 -1.89
C GLU A 16 4.16 8.43 -2.63
N ALA A 17 4.02 7.27 -3.26
CA ALA A 17 5.04 6.69 -4.13
C ALA A 17 4.40 6.17 -5.40
N LYS A 18 5.15 6.23 -6.50
CA LYS A 18 4.71 5.74 -7.81
C LYS A 18 5.71 4.74 -8.34
N GLU A 19 5.20 3.64 -8.87
CA GLU A 19 6.00 2.58 -9.48
C GLU A 19 5.41 2.23 -10.84
N LEU A 20 6.20 2.35 -11.91
CA LEU A 20 5.78 1.96 -13.26
C LEU A 20 6.36 0.58 -13.58
N LYS A 21 5.49 -0.36 -13.99
CA LYS A 21 5.90 -1.71 -14.41
C LYS A 21 5.46 -2.03 -15.82
N GLN A 22 6.35 -2.72 -16.52
CA GLN A 22 6.07 -3.41 -17.77
C GLN A 22 5.63 -4.85 -17.47
N ALA A 23 4.85 -5.42 -18.38
CA ALA A 23 4.39 -6.79 -18.24
C ALA A 23 5.52 -7.78 -18.52
N ALA A 24 5.61 -8.84 -17.73
CA ALA A 24 6.35 -10.05 -18.07
C ALA A 24 5.38 -11.10 -18.64
N MET A 25 5.83 -11.89 -19.61
CA MET A 25 5.07 -13.03 -20.14
C MET A 25 5.43 -14.28 -19.35
N VAL A 26 4.46 -14.83 -18.60
CA VAL A 26 4.64 -16.06 -17.81
C VAL A 26 3.44 -16.95 -18.06
N ASP A 27 3.67 -18.20 -18.50
CA ASP A 27 2.60 -19.17 -18.79
C ASP A 27 1.45 -18.60 -19.63
N ASN A 28 1.81 -17.88 -20.70
CA ASN A 28 0.87 -17.22 -21.63
C ASN A 28 -0.04 -16.16 -20.97
N LYS A 29 0.39 -15.58 -19.84
CA LYS A 29 -0.27 -14.47 -19.15
C LYS A 29 0.69 -13.29 -19.00
N PHE A 30 0.13 -12.08 -19.09
CA PHE A 30 0.85 -10.86 -18.73
C PHE A 30 0.81 -10.67 -17.21
N VAL A 31 1.98 -10.65 -16.58
CA VAL A 31 2.14 -10.52 -15.13
C VAL A 31 2.86 -9.21 -14.83
N TYR A 32 2.37 -8.48 -13.83
CA TYR A 32 3.02 -7.29 -13.29
C TYR A 32 3.40 -7.55 -11.84
N ASN A 33 4.61 -7.18 -11.46
CA ASN A 33 5.10 -7.35 -10.09
C ASN A 33 5.36 -5.98 -9.47
N PHE A 34 4.58 -5.62 -8.47
CA PHE A 34 4.67 -4.36 -7.73
C PHE A 34 5.09 -4.65 -6.29
N GLU A 35 5.96 -3.80 -5.75
CA GLU A 35 6.32 -3.91 -4.34
C GLU A 35 5.27 -3.25 -3.44
N PHE A 36 5.07 -3.82 -2.26
CA PHE A 36 4.33 -3.15 -1.21
C PHE A 36 5.24 -2.17 -0.45
N VAL A 37 4.66 -1.27 0.35
CA VAL A 37 5.35 -0.16 1.04
C VAL A 37 6.23 -0.60 2.21
N ASN A 38 7.18 -1.51 1.95
CA ASN A 38 8.02 -2.17 2.94
C ASN A 38 8.86 -1.20 3.77
N GLN A 39 9.46 -0.18 3.12
CA GLN A 39 10.29 0.80 3.82
C GLN A 39 9.47 1.65 4.81
N PHE A 40 8.25 2.04 4.43
CA PHE A 40 7.34 2.75 5.32
C PHE A 40 6.98 1.87 6.51
N PHE A 41 6.58 0.61 6.28
CA PHE A 41 6.24 -0.31 7.38
C PHE A 41 7.41 -0.51 8.33
N GLY A 42 8.64 -0.61 7.82
CA GLY A 42 9.83 -0.67 8.68
C GLY A 42 9.94 0.54 9.62
N ALA A 43 9.76 1.76 9.10
CA ALA A 43 9.80 2.98 9.91
C ALA A 43 8.61 3.07 10.87
N PHE A 44 7.40 2.73 10.41
CA PHE A 44 6.18 2.76 11.20
C PHE A 44 6.23 1.77 12.36
N LEU A 45 6.65 0.52 12.11
CA LEU A 45 6.80 -0.50 13.15
C LEU A 45 7.88 -0.13 14.16
N ASN A 46 8.97 0.53 13.73
CA ASN A 46 9.96 1.09 14.65
C ASN A 46 9.37 2.20 15.52
N GLY A 47 8.49 3.05 14.95
CA GLY A 47 7.75 4.07 15.71
C GLY A 47 6.79 3.46 16.73
N ILE A 48 6.04 2.42 16.33
CA ILE A 48 5.11 1.69 17.22
C ILE A 48 5.83 1.10 18.43
N ARG A 49 7.06 0.59 18.27
CA ARG A 49 7.86 0.07 19.39
C ARG A 49 8.16 1.11 20.48
N GLY A 50 8.04 2.40 20.17
CA GLY A 50 8.16 3.48 21.14
C GLY A 50 6.88 3.77 21.93
N LEU A 51 5.74 3.20 21.55
CA LEU A 51 4.47 3.32 22.27
C LEU A 51 4.47 2.39 23.48
N THR A 52 3.85 2.84 24.57
CA THR A 52 3.99 2.17 25.88
C THR A 52 2.77 1.35 26.27
N THR A 53 1.63 1.60 25.63
CA THR A 53 0.36 0.93 25.92
C THR A 53 -0.25 0.29 24.68
N TRP A 54 -1.02 -0.78 24.88
CA TRP A 54 -1.76 -1.42 23.80
C TRP A 54 -2.76 -0.49 23.13
N GLY A 55 -3.42 0.39 23.91
CA GLY A 55 -4.35 1.37 23.36
C GLY A 55 -3.71 2.35 22.39
N GLU A 56 -2.47 2.80 22.65
CA GLU A 56 -1.74 3.65 21.72
C GLU A 56 -1.42 2.93 20.40
N ILE A 57 -1.05 1.65 20.49
CA ILE A 57 -0.76 0.81 19.32
C ILE A 57 -2.02 0.61 18.47
N ASP A 58 -3.15 0.28 19.12
CA ASP A 58 -4.43 0.08 18.44
C ASP A 58 -4.90 1.38 17.77
N ILE A 59 -4.77 2.53 18.44
CA ILE A 59 -5.06 3.84 17.85
C ILE A 59 -4.18 4.10 16.62
N ALA A 60 -2.88 3.84 16.70
CA ALA A 60 -1.96 4.05 15.59
C ALA A 60 -2.30 3.16 14.38
N LEU A 61 -2.65 1.89 14.60
CA LEU A 61 -3.05 0.96 13.54
C LEU A 61 -4.38 1.32 12.90
N THR A 62 -5.40 1.61 13.71
CA THR A 62 -6.76 1.92 13.23
C THR A 62 -6.80 3.22 12.42
N ASN A 63 -5.84 4.13 12.64
CA ASN A 63 -5.73 5.38 11.89
C ASN A 63 -4.74 5.32 10.72
N LEU A 64 -4.11 4.16 10.49
CA LEU A 64 -3.27 3.93 9.32
C LEU A 64 -4.11 3.29 8.21
N SER A 65 -4.06 3.86 7.01
CA SER A 65 -4.59 3.21 5.80
C SER A 65 -3.63 3.38 4.64
N VAL A 66 -3.62 2.39 3.74
CA VAL A 66 -2.85 2.42 2.51
C VAL A 66 -3.80 2.24 1.34
N VAL A 67 -3.63 3.04 0.28
CA VAL A 67 -4.41 2.93 -0.95
C VAL A 67 -3.47 2.74 -2.12
N GLN A 68 -3.68 1.69 -2.92
CA GLN A 68 -2.97 1.45 -4.16
C GLN A 68 -3.91 1.59 -5.34
N VAL A 69 -3.57 2.47 -6.27
CA VAL A 69 -4.32 2.72 -7.50
C VAL A 69 -3.46 2.28 -8.69
N PHE A 70 -3.98 1.36 -9.48
CA PHE A 70 -3.33 0.83 -10.67
C PHE A 70 -3.95 1.41 -11.91
N GLU A 71 -3.13 2.03 -12.75
CA GLU A 71 -3.58 2.73 -13.95
C GLU A 71 -2.83 2.22 -15.17
N ASP A 72 -3.53 2.12 -16.30
CA ASP A 72 -2.85 2.02 -17.58
C ASP A 72 -2.33 3.41 -17.97
N LYS A 73 -1.03 3.51 -18.24
CA LYS A 73 -0.40 4.77 -18.69
C LYS A 73 -0.32 4.86 -20.20
N ASP A 74 -0.97 3.94 -20.92
CA ASP A 74 -1.12 4.06 -22.35
C ASP A 74 -1.91 5.34 -22.70
N THR A 75 -1.21 6.28 -23.32
CA THR A 75 -1.67 7.65 -23.61
C THR A 75 -2.76 7.72 -24.68
N ARG A 76 -3.17 6.57 -25.24
CA ARG A 76 -4.22 6.47 -26.26
C ARG A 76 -5.62 6.75 -25.73
N PHE A 77 -5.83 6.78 -24.41
CA PHE A 77 -7.10 7.09 -23.77
C PHE A 77 -6.97 8.36 -22.92
N GLU A 78 -7.85 9.34 -23.13
CA GLU A 78 -7.95 10.50 -22.23
C GLU A 78 -8.65 10.08 -20.93
N ASN A 79 -7.95 10.19 -19.79
CA ASN A 79 -8.43 9.82 -18.44
C ASN A 79 -9.02 8.40 -18.33
N PRO A 80 -8.23 7.34 -18.56
CA PRO A 80 -8.70 5.98 -18.35
C PRO A 80 -9.09 5.76 -16.89
N ALA A 81 -10.21 5.07 -16.67
CA ALA A 81 -10.59 4.61 -15.34
C ALA A 81 -9.47 3.72 -14.75
N PRO A 82 -9.27 3.72 -13.42
CA PRO A 82 -8.27 2.87 -12.81
C PRO A 82 -8.59 1.40 -13.09
N LEU A 83 -7.54 0.62 -13.39
CA LEU A 83 -7.65 -0.83 -13.61
C LEU A 83 -8.05 -1.56 -12.33
N LEU A 84 -7.53 -1.09 -11.19
CA LEU A 84 -7.79 -1.63 -9.87
C LEU A 84 -7.52 -0.56 -8.81
N VAL A 85 -8.34 -0.55 -7.77
CA VAL A 85 -8.06 0.20 -6.55
C VAL A 85 -8.11 -0.78 -5.38
N MET A 86 -7.07 -0.80 -4.57
CA MET A 86 -7.00 -1.57 -3.33
C MET A 86 -6.86 -0.61 -2.15
N ALA A 87 -7.70 -0.81 -1.14
CA ALA A 87 -7.60 -0.13 0.14
C ALA A 87 -7.25 -1.15 1.21
N PHE A 88 -6.29 -0.80 2.07
CA PHE A 88 -5.77 -1.65 3.13
C PHE A 88 -5.97 -0.95 4.47
N ASP A 89 -6.62 -1.66 5.38
CA ASP A 89 -6.72 -1.34 6.79
C ASP A 89 -5.91 -2.38 7.58
N PHE A 90 -5.46 -1.99 8.78
CA PHE A 90 -4.51 -2.79 9.55
C PHE A 90 -5.05 -3.06 10.95
N GLU A 91 -4.87 -4.30 11.39
CA GLU A 91 -5.16 -4.74 12.75
C GLU A 91 -3.97 -5.52 13.31
N ARG A 92 -3.97 -5.69 14.63
CA ARG A 92 -2.97 -6.49 15.30
C ARG A 92 -3.33 -7.97 15.20
N GLY A 93 -2.43 -8.76 14.61
CA GLY A 93 -2.54 -10.21 14.63
C GLY A 93 -2.41 -10.81 16.04
N GLN A 94 -2.93 -12.02 16.25
CA GLN A 94 -2.86 -12.69 17.55
C GLN A 94 -1.47 -13.21 17.92
N GLY A 95 -0.54 -13.26 16.96
CA GLY A 95 0.84 -13.70 17.18
C GLY A 95 1.05 -15.20 17.03
N ASP A 96 0.01 -15.95 16.66
CA ASP A 96 0.12 -17.36 16.27
C ASP A 96 0.68 -17.42 14.84
N VAL A 97 2.00 -17.38 14.74
CA VAL A 97 2.71 -17.64 13.49
C VAL A 97 2.97 -19.15 13.45
N GLU A 98 2.12 -19.89 12.73
CA GLU A 98 2.42 -21.28 12.35
C GLU A 98 3.58 -21.35 11.36
#